data_AF-A0A3G3IIS0-F1
#
_entry.id   AF-A0A3G3IIS0-F1
#
_cell.length_a   1.000
_cell.length_b   1.000
_cell.length_c   1.000
_cell.angle_alpha   90.00
_cell.angle_beta   90.00
_cell.angle_gamma   90.00
#
_symmetry.space_group_name_H-M   'P 1'
#
loop_
_entity.id
_entity.type
_entity.pdbx_description
1 polymer ?
#
loop_
_entity_poly.entity_id
_entity_poly.type
_entity_poly.pdbx_seq_one_letter_code
_entity_poly.pdbx_strand_id
1 'polypeptide(L)' 'MKKVDRLDEEILQDKILIDLHNTSLTLGEVMSRIESYKQDPLYRNCEIFMDGDRYAIVARPKVKK' A
#
# COMPACT_ATOMS: atom_id res chain seq x y z
N MET A 1 -29.10 -11.81 16.72
CA MET A 1 -27.67 -12.12 16.94
C MET A 1 -26.88 -11.48 15.80
N LYS A 2 -25.84 -10.72 16.14
CA LYS A 2 -25.18 -9.70 15.31
C LYS A 2 -24.53 -10.30 14.05
N LYS A 3 -24.91 -9.82 12.86
CA LYS A 3 -24.01 -9.81 11.69
C LYS A 3 -23.04 -8.67 11.96
N VAL A 4 -21.85 -8.99 12.46
CA VAL A 4 -20.78 -8.00 12.60
C VAL A 4 -20.13 -7.85 11.23
N ASP A 5 -20.15 -6.62 10.75
CA ASP A 5 -19.66 -6.10 9.49
C ASP A 5 -18.26 -6.63 9.12
N ARG A 6 -18.19 -7.50 8.10
CA ARG A 6 -16.91 -7.89 7.45
C ARG A 6 -16.32 -6.79 6.56
N LEU A 7 -17.06 -5.70 6.33
CA LEU A 7 -16.68 -4.64 5.40
C LEU A 7 -15.77 -3.56 6.03
N ASP A 8 -15.68 -3.49 7.36
CA ASP A 8 -14.81 -2.52 8.05
C ASP A 8 -13.33 -2.96 8.12
N GLU A 9 -13.02 -4.25 8.02
CA GLU A 9 -11.64 -4.74 8.11
C GLU A 9 -10.83 -4.53 6.81
N GLU A 10 -11.48 -4.50 5.65
CA GLU A 10 -10.80 -4.23 4.37
C GLU A 10 -10.33 -2.77 4.25
N ILE A 11 -10.92 -1.85 5.02
CA ILE A 11 -10.61 -0.42 4.96
C ILE A 11 -9.31 -0.08 5.70
N LEU A 12 -8.82 -0.97 6.58
CA LEU A 12 -7.64 -0.73 7.43
C LEU A 12 -6.40 -1.54 7.05
N GLN A 13 -6.45 -2.38 6.03
CA GLN A 13 -5.28 -3.18 5.65
C GLN A 13 -4.35 -2.46 4.67
N ASP A 14 -3.04 -2.68 4.88
CA ASP A 14 -2.01 -2.25 3.95
C ASP A 14 -2.18 -2.93 2.60
N LYS A 15 -2.27 -2.13 1.54
CA LYS A 15 -2.31 -2.63 0.17
C LYS A 15 -0.89 -2.81 -0.36
N ILE A 16 -0.55 -4.01 -0.80
CA ILE A 16 0.72 -4.26 -1.50
C ILE A 16 0.64 -3.63 -2.90
N LEU A 17 1.57 -2.73 -3.20
CA LEU A 17 1.71 -2.07 -4.51
C LEU A 17 2.74 -2.79 -5.38
N ILE A 18 3.88 -3.16 -4.78
CA ILE A 18 4.96 -3.88 -5.46
C ILE A 18 5.47 -4.96 -4.52
N ASP A 19 5.37 -6.22 -4.92
CA ASP A 19 6.06 -7.34 -4.27
C ASP A 19 7.51 -7.38 -4.77
N LEU A 20 8.49 -7.16 -3.89
CA LEU A 20 9.90 -7.14 -4.27
C LEU A 20 10.51 -8.54 -4.41
N HIS A 21 9.82 -9.60 -3.96
CA HIS A 21 10.26 -10.98 -4.20
C HIS A 21 10.05 -11.40 -5.66
N ASN A 22 8.98 -10.93 -6.28
CA ASN A 22 8.51 -11.40 -7.59
C ASN A 22 8.38 -10.27 -8.62
N THR A 23 9.25 -9.27 -8.53
CA THR A 23 9.27 -8.15 -9.48
C THR A 23 10.43 -8.28 -10.46
N SER A 24 10.17 -7.94 -11.72
CA SER A 24 11.21 -7.79 -12.74
C SER A 24 11.78 -6.37 -12.81
N LEU A 25 11.35 -5.48 -11.91
CA LEU A 25 11.76 -4.08 -11.91
C LEU A 25 13.15 -3.91 -11.33
N THR A 26 13.89 -3.01 -11.95
CA THR A 26 15.08 -2.43 -11.34
C THR A 26 14.71 -1.52 -10.17
N LEU A 27 15.69 -1.23 -9.30
CA LEU A 27 15.53 -0.27 -8.21
C LEU A 27 15.05 1.11 -8.72
N GLY A 28 15.60 1.59 -9.83
CA GLY A 28 15.21 2.89 -10.42
C GLY A 28 13.73 2.92 -10.83
N GLU A 29 13.24 1.84 -11.43
CA GLU A 29 11.83 1.72 -11.82
C GLU A 29 10.89 1.60 -10.61
N VAL A 30 11.31 0.89 -9.56
CA VAL A 30 10.57 0.84 -8.28
C VAL A 30 10.44 2.25 -7.71
N MET A 31 11.54 3.01 -7.66
CA MET A 31 11.53 4.39 -7.15
C MET A 31 10.63 5.30 -8.00
N SER A 32 10.68 5.18 -9.33
CA SER A 32 9.82 5.95 -10.24
C SER A 32 8.33 5.62 -10.04
N ARG A 33 7.99 4.35 -9.77
CA ARG A 33 6.62 3.93 -9.45
C ARG A 33 6.15 4.45 -8.10
N ILE A 34 7.01 4.42 -7.08
CA ILE A 34 6.70 5.01 -5.76
C ILE A 34 6.30 6.48 -5.91
N GLU A 35 7.09 7.27 -6.66
CA GLU A 35 6.78 8.68 -6.89
C GLU A 35 5.46 8.87 -7.67
N SER A 36 5.20 7.99 -8.65
CA SER A 36 3.94 7.99 -9.39
C SER A 36 2.73 7.71 -8.48
N TYR A 37 2.84 6.73 -7.58
CA TYR A 37 1.78 6.42 -6.61
C TYR A 37 1.51 7.56 -5.64
N LYS A 38 2.54 8.29 -5.20
CA LYS A 38 2.37 9.47 -4.33
C LYS A 38 1.57 10.60 -5.00
N GLN A 39 1.61 10.68 -6.33
CA GLN A 39 0.87 11.68 -7.11
C GLN A 39 -0.54 11.22 -7.49
N ASP A 40 -0.82 9.91 -7.41
CA ASP A 40 -2.11 9.33 -7.76
C ASP A 40 -3.20 9.73 -6.74
N PRO A 41 -4.32 10.33 -7.18
CA PRO A 41 -5.47 10.66 -6.32
C PRO A 41 -6.00 9.47 -5.50
N LEU A 42 -5.87 8.23 -6.00
CA LEU A 42 -6.30 7.02 -5.32
C LEU A 42 -5.56 6.80 -3.99
N TYR A 43 -4.27 7.17 -3.93
CA TYR A 43 -3.42 6.99 -2.75
C TYR A 43 -3.23 8.28 -1.95
N ARG A 44 -3.98 9.34 -2.24
CA ARG A 44 -3.87 10.64 -1.53
C ARG A 44 -4.00 10.51 -0.01
N ASN A 45 -4.85 9.60 0.45
CA ASN A 45 -5.08 9.31 1.87
C ASN A 45 -4.23 8.14 2.39
N CYS A 46 -3.22 7.71 1.65
CA CYS A 46 -2.31 6.64 2.05
C CYS A 46 -0.91 7.20 2.31
N GLU A 47 -0.16 6.47 3.12
CA GLU A 47 1.29 6.57 3.24
C GLU A 47 1.92 5.42 2.44
N ILE A 48 2.88 5.75 1.58
CA ILE A 48 3.57 4.76 0.75
C ILE A 48 4.99 4.58 1.27
N PHE A 49 5.34 3.35 1.65
CA PHE A 49 6.65 3.02 2.20
C PHE A 49 7.03 1.57 1.89
N MET A 50 8.29 1.22 2.15
CA MET A 50 8.77 -0.16 2.07
C MET A 50 8.52 -0.88 3.40
N ASP A 51 7.74 -1.95 3.35
CA ASP A 51 7.60 -2.91 4.43
C ASP A 51 8.74 -3.94 4.32
N GLY A 52 9.66 -3.90 5.29
CA GLY A 52 10.83 -4.79 5.32
C GLY A 52 10.49 -6.23 5.70
N ASP A 53 9.43 -6.45 6.47
CA ASP A 53 9.02 -7.79 6.89
C ASP A 53 8.31 -8.53 5.75
N ARG A 54 7.51 -7.80 4.97
CA ARG A 54 6.85 -8.32 3.76
C ARG A 54 7.71 -8.24 2.50
N TYR A 55 8.83 -7.54 2.57
CA TYR A 55 9.69 -7.22 1.43
C TYR A 55 8.88 -6.64 0.24
N ALA A 56 8.10 -5.60 0.51
CA ALA A 56 7.17 -5.03 -0.45
C ALA A 56 7.02 -3.51 -0.29
N ILE A 57 6.65 -2.82 -1.37
CA ILE A 57 6.14 -1.45 -1.29
C ILE A 57 4.65 -1.52 -1.00
N VAL A 58 4.22 -0.84 0.05
CA VAL A 58 2.82 -0.87 0.51
C VAL A 58 2.22 0.54 0.57
N ALA A 59 0.91 0.63 0.39
CA ALA A 59 0.10 1.79 0.71
C ALA A 59 -0.72 1.51 1.97
N ARG A 60 -0.44 2.26 3.04
CA ARG A 60 -1.16 2.20 4.32
C ARG A 60 -2.16 3.35 4.41
N PRO A 61 -3.45 3.12 4.64
CA PRO A 61 -4.39 4.19 4.92
C PRO A 61 -3.93 5.05 6.10
N LYS A 62 -3.92 6.37 5.92
CA LYS A 62 -3.67 7.31 7.02
C LYS A 62 -4.88 7.26 7.95
N VAL A 63 -4.70 6.71 9.14
CA VAL A 63 -5.73 6.77 10.18
C VAL A 63 -5.92 8.25 10.53
N LYS A 64 -7.10 8.83 10.25
CA LYS A 64 -7.43 10.16 10.76
C LYS A 64 -7.46 10.07 12.28
N LYS A 65 -6.50 10.73 12.95
CA LYS A 65 -6.54 10.96 14.40
C LYS A 65 -7.74 11.83 14.76
#